data_AF-A0A949BSG8-F1
#
_entry.id   AF-A0A949BSG8-F1
#
_cell.length_a   1.000
_cell.length_b   1.000
_cell.length_c   1.000
_cell.angle_alpha   90.00
_cell.angle_beta   90.00
_cell.angle_gamma   90.00
#
_symmetry.space_group_name_H-M   'P 1'
#
loop_
_entity.id
_entity.type
_entity.pdbx_description
1 polymer ?
#
loop_
_entity_poly.entity_id
_entity_poly.type
_entity_poly.pdbx_seq_one_letter_code
_entity_poly.pdbx_strand_id
1 'polypeptide(L)' 'MLSSELNKIISKIEELRRELESLNNRDLADPEVLAASRVLDAALNEYYRLLKSKEEAEGSE' A
#
# COMPACT_ATOMS: atom_id res chain seq x y z
N MET A 1 -15.74 -3.08 11.09
CA MET A 1 -14.71 -2.01 11.17
C MET A 1 -13.53 -2.30 10.26
N LEU A 2 -12.90 -3.48 10.35
CA LEU A 2 -11.77 -3.87 9.48
C LEU A 2 -12.00 -3.67 7.97
N SER A 3 -13.20 -3.97 7.45
CA SER A 3 -13.51 -3.76 6.03
C SER A 3 -13.42 -2.28 5.60
N SER A 4 -13.68 -1.33 6.50
CA SER A 4 -13.53 0.09 6.21
C SER A 4 -12.07 0.52 6.22
N GLU A 5 -11.24 -0.04 7.10
CA GLU A 5 -9.81 0.22 7.15
C GLU A 5 -9.09 -0.37 5.94
N LEU A 6 -9.47 -1.59 5.52
CA LEU A 6 -9.00 -2.21 4.28
C LEU A 6 -9.34 -1.36 3.05
N ASN A 7 -10.57 -0.82 2.96
CA ASN A 7 -10.94 0.05 1.84
C ASN A 7 -10.14 1.36 1.81
N LYS A 8 -9.80 1.93 2.99
CA LYS A 8 -8.98 3.13 3.07
C LYS A 8 -7.54 2.86 2.64
N ILE A 9 -6.92 1.78 3.10
CA ILE A 9 -5.54 1.45 2.71
C ILE A 9 -5.45 1.09 1.22
N ILE A 10 -6.44 0.39 0.66
CA ILE A 10 -6.52 0.10 -0.78
C ILE A 10 -6.59 1.41 -1.58
N SER A 11 -7.46 2.34 -1.15
CA SER A 11 -7.56 3.65 -1.81
C SER A 11 -6.23 4.40 -1.76
N LYS A 12 -5.52 4.33 -0.63
CA LYS A 12 -4.20 4.95 -0.48
C LYS A 12 -3.13 4.29 -1.36
N ILE A 13 -3.14 2.98 -1.48
CA ILE A 13 -2.25 2.23 -2.39
C ILE A 13 -2.46 2.68 -3.83
N GLU A 14 -3.71 2.84 -4.27
CA GLU A 14 -4.02 3.29 -5.63
C GLU A 14 -3.56 4.73 -5.90
N GLU A 15 -3.68 5.63 -4.92
CA GLU A 15 -3.11 6.98 -5.02
C GLU A 15 -1.59 6.94 -5.19
N LEU A 16 -0.89 6.17 -4.34
CA LEU A 16 0.57 6.05 -4.36
C LEU A 16 1.07 5.36 -5.64
N ARG A 17 0.33 4.39 -6.17
CA ARG A 17 0.63 3.76 -7.46
C ARG A 17 0.57 4.77 -8.60
N ARG A 18 -0.46 5.62 -8.63
CA ARG A 18 -0.58 6.69 -9.64
C ARG A 18 0.51 7.74 -9.50
N GLU A 19 0.90 8.09 -8.28
CA GLU A 19 2.02 8.97 -8.01
C GLU A 19 3.32 8.39 -8.57
N LEU A 20 3.61 7.11 -8.31
CA LEU A 20 4.79 6.44 -8.84
C LEU A 20 4.75 6.33 -10.38
N GLU A 21 3.59 6.03 -10.97
CA GLU A 21 3.40 6.02 -12.43
C GLU A 21 3.67 7.38 -13.07
N SER A 22 3.34 8.48 -12.39
CA SER A 22 3.64 9.83 -12.88
C SER A 22 5.14 10.11 -12.97
N LEU A 23 5.98 9.32 -12.28
CA LEU A 23 7.43 9.41 -12.28
C LEU A 23 8.11 8.44 -13.27
N ASN A 24 7.34 7.71 -14.10
CA ASN A 24 7.86 6.63 -14.95
C ASN A 24 8.94 7.02 -15.97
N ASN A 25 9.06 8.31 -16.31
CA ASN A 25 10.07 8.83 -17.23
C ASN A 25 11.38 9.21 -16.54
N ARG A 26 11.47 9.01 -15.23
CA ARG A 26 12.68 9.28 -14.44
C ARG A 26 13.50 8.00 -14.27
N ASP A 27 14.77 8.17 -13.92
CA ASP A 27 15.65 7.05 -13.59
C ASP A 27 15.16 6.30 -12.34
N LEU A 28 15.36 4.99 -12.27
CA LEU A 28 14.93 4.18 -11.13
C LEU A 28 15.68 4.53 -9.83
N ALA A 29 16.89 5.07 -9.94
CA ALA A 29 17.67 5.55 -8.81
C ALA A 29 17.38 7.02 -8.45
N ASP A 30 16.44 7.67 -9.16
CA ASP A 30 16.00 9.02 -8.83
C ASP A 30 15.47 9.05 -7.37
N PRO A 31 15.93 9.99 -6.54
CA PRO A 31 15.53 10.05 -5.13
C PRO A 31 14.02 10.16 -4.92
N GLU A 32 13.29 10.81 -5.83
CA GLU A 32 11.83 10.97 -5.76
C GLU A 32 11.12 9.65 -6.11
N VAL A 33 11.62 8.92 -7.11
CA VAL A 33 11.14 7.58 -7.47
C VAL A 33 11.36 6.59 -6.31
N LEU A 34 12.56 6.62 -5.70
CA LEU A 34 12.87 5.78 -4.55
C LEU A 34 12.02 6.12 -3.33
N ALA A 35 11.77 7.42 -3.08
CA ALA A 35 10.91 7.84 -1.98
C ALA A 35 9.46 7.38 -2.19
N ALA A 36 8.88 7.65 -3.37
CA ALA A 36 7.52 7.22 -3.70
C ALA A 36 7.36 5.69 -3.61
N SER A 37 8.35 4.94 -4.11
CA SER A 37 8.38 3.48 -4.03
C SER A 37 8.38 2.97 -2.58
N ARG A 38 9.18 3.59 -1.69
CA ARG A 38 9.22 3.22 -0.27
C ARG A 38 7.91 3.49 0.46
N VAL A 39 7.24 4.59 0.12
CA VAL A 39 5.94 4.93 0.71
C VAL A 39 4.86 3.95 0.24
N LEU A 40 4.86 3.59 -1.04
CA LEU A 40 3.98 2.55 -1.58
C LEU A 40 4.21 1.19 -0.89
N ASP A 41 5.47 0.80 -0.73
CA ASP A 41 5.83 -0.46 -0.06
C ASP A 41 5.36 -0.48 1.40
N ALA A 42 5.51 0.62 2.14
CA ALA A 42 5.00 0.72 3.50
C ALA A 42 3.47 0.55 3.58
N ALA A 43 2.72 1.12 2.62
CA ALA A 43 1.26 0.98 2.55
C ALA A 43 0.83 -0.45 2.19
N LEU A 44 1.55 -1.12 1.28
CA LEU A 44 1.31 -2.53 0.93
C LEU A 44 1.58 -3.45 2.12
N ASN A 45 2.65 -3.21 2.88
CA ASN A 45 2.96 -3.95 4.09
C ASN A 45 1.87 -3.79 5.17
N GLU A 46 1.30 -2.59 5.30
CA GLU A 46 0.19 -2.35 6.22
C GLU A 46 -1.09 -3.06 5.77
N TYR A 47 -1.41 -3.02 4.47
CA TYR A 47 -2.53 -3.78 3.92
C TYR A 47 -2.39 -5.28 4.21
N TYR A 48 -1.19 -5.83 4.00
CA TYR A 48 -0.92 -7.24 4.30
C TYR A 48 -1.13 -7.58 5.78
N ARG A 49 -0.67 -6.73 6.70
CA ARG A 49 -0.91 -6.90 8.15
C ARG A 49 -2.39 -6.91 8.48
N LEU A 50 -3.16 -5.96 7.93
CA LEU A 50 -4.61 -5.87 8.16
C LEU A 50 -5.35 -7.09 7.60
N LEU A 51 -4.95 -7.56 6.40
CA LEU A 51 -5.53 -8.74 5.78
C LEU A 51 -5.27 -9.98 6.64
N LYS A 52 -4.03 -10.18 7.09
CA LYS A 52 -3.67 -11.30 7.96
C LYS A 52 -4.42 -11.26 9.30
N SER A 53 -4.53 -10.08 9.92
CA SER A 53 -5.31 -9.92 11.15
C SER A 53 -6.79 -10.26 10.96
N LYS A 54 -7.35 -9.97 9.79
CA LYS A 54 -8.72 -10.35 9.44
C LYS A 54 -8.86 -11.87 9.32
N GLU A 55 -7.94 -12.52 8.62
CA GLU A 55 -7.94 -13.99 8.46
C GLU A 55 -7.80 -14.72 9.81
N GLU A 56 -6.95 -14.22 10.72
CA GLU A 56 -6.81 -14.77 12.07
C GLU A 56 -8.09 -14.59 12.92
N ALA A 57 -8.78 -13.46 12.78
CA ALA A 57 -10.04 -13.20 13.46
C ALA A 57 -11.20 -14.06 12.93
N GLU A 58 -11.22 -14.36 11.62
CA GLU A 58 -12.25 -15.20 10.97
C GLU A 58 -11.97 -16.71 11.12
N GLY A 59 -10.70 -17.12 11.31
CA GLY A 59 -10.31 -18.52 11.52
C GLY A 59 -10.38 -19.01 12.98
N SER A 60 -10.85 -18.17 13.90
CA SER A 60 -11.00 -18.50 15.33
C SER A 60 -12.42 -18.94 15.72
N GLU A 61 -13.29 -19.24 14.74
CA GLU A 61 -14.66 -19.77 14.91
C GLU A 61 -14.76 -21.30 14.77
#